data_AF-A0A3P6QT40-F1
#
_entry.id   AF-A0A3P6QT40-F1
#
_cell.length_a   1.000
_cell.length_b   1.000
_cell.length_c   1.000
_cell.angle_alpha   90.00
_cell.angle_beta   90.00
_cell.angle_gamma   90.00
#
_symmetry.space_group_name_H-M   'P 1'
#
loop_
_entity.id
_entity.type
_entity.pdbx_description
1 polymer ?
#
loop_
_entity_poly.entity_id
_entity_poly.type
_entity_poly.pdbx_seq_one_letter_code
_entity_poly.pdbx_strand_id
1 'polypeptide(L)'
;MNTCDENADCIDTQDSYTCQCYPGFVDVSSSANLQPGRVCTVQTTCPKQKTDLMFLIDGSGSIGSYVFKNEVLRFVKEFVELFDIGLDNTRVGLIQYSDQIRHEFDLSQFTDKASVVSALSQVQYLTGLTR
;
A
#
# COMPACT_ATOMS: atom_id res chain seq x y z
N MET A 1 11.01 0.92 -41.10
CA MET A 1 11.35 1.05 -39.67
C MET A 1 10.04 1.13 -38.92
N ASN A 2 9.78 0.22 -37.99
CA ASN A 2 8.63 0.35 -37.09
C ASN A 2 8.97 1.40 -36.03
N THR A 3 7.93 1.93 -35.38
CA THR A 3 8.09 2.88 -34.26
C THR A 3 7.70 2.24 -32.94
N CYS A 4 7.61 0.90 -32.87
CA CYS A 4 7.20 0.22 -31.64
C CYS A 4 8.27 0.45 -30.55
N ASP A 5 7.83 0.45 -29.30
CA ASP A 5 8.74 0.33 -28.16
C ASP A 5 9.58 -0.96 -28.27
N GLU A 6 10.78 -0.98 -27.68
CA GLU A 6 11.62 -2.19 -27.64
C GLU A 6 10.94 -3.34 -26.88
N ASN A 7 10.01 -3.02 -25.98
CA ASN A 7 9.21 -3.95 -25.19
C ASN A 7 7.78 -4.17 -25.76
N ALA A 8 7.61 -3.98 -27.08
CA ALA A 8 6.37 -4.26 -27.77
C ALA A 8 6.55 -5.22 -28.95
N ASP A 9 5.52 -6.02 -29.22
CA ASP A 9 5.36 -6.80 -30.43
C ASP A 9 4.81 -5.93 -31.57
N CYS A 10 5.32 -6.12 -32.78
CA CYS A 10 4.93 -5.40 -33.98
C CYS A 10 4.06 -6.30 -34.86
N ILE A 11 2.75 -6.06 -34.84
CA ILE A 11 1.76 -6.90 -35.51
C ILE A 11 1.35 -6.23 -36.82
N ASP A 12 1.74 -6.81 -37.94
CA ASP A 12 1.32 -6.36 -39.27
C ASP A 12 -0.18 -6.56 -39.46
N THR A 13 -0.82 -5.58 -40.09
CA THR A 13 -2.25 -5.55 -40.45
C THR A 13 -2.39 -5.36 -41.96
N GLN A 14 -3.59 -5.52 -42.51
CA GLN A 14 -3.80 -5.45 -43.97
C GLN A 14 -3.35 -4.12 -44.59
N ASP A 15 -3.44 -3.01 -43.85
CA ASP A 15 -3.14 -1.67 -44.34
C ASP A 15 -2.00 -0.96 -43.58
N SER A 16 -1.48 -1.55 -42.49
CA SER A 16 -0.48 -0.91 -41.61
C SER A 16 0.16 -1.90 -40.63
N TYR A 17 0.72 -1.42 -39.52
CA TYR A 17 1.14 -2.22 -38.37
C TYR A 17 0.59 -1.63 -37.07
N THR A 18 0.42 -2.47 -36.07
CA THR A 18 0.04 -2.09 -34.70
C THR A 18 1.10 -2.58 -33.72
N CYS A 19 1.24 -1.93 -32.57
CA CYS A 19 2.18 -2.35 -31.55
C CYS A 19 1.47 -2.68 -30.26
N GLN A 20 1.88 -3.77 -29.64
CA GLN A 20 1.29 -4.27 -28.41
C GLN A 20 2.39 -4.58 -27.40
N CYS A 21 2.35 -3.99 -26.21
CA CYS A 21 3.35 -4.26 -25.17
C CYS A 21 3.38 -5.74 -24.79
N TYR A 22 4.57 -6.26 -24.48
CA TYR A 22 4.73 -7.63 -23.98
C TYR A 22 4.04 -7.82 -22.61
N PRO A 23 3.66 -9.07 -22.25
CA PRO A 23 3.15 -9.36 -20.90
C PRO A 23 4.10 -8.85 -19.80
N GLY A 24 3.54 -8.18 -18.79
CA GLY A 24 4.32 -7.54 -17.72
C GLY A 24 4.70 -6.08 -18.00
N PHE A 25 4.38 -5.56 -19.19
CA PHE A 25 4.50 -4.14 -19.53
C PHE A 25 3.13 -3.50 -19.67
N VAL A 26 3.03 -2.24 -19.24
CA VAL A 26 1.84 -1.39 -19.35
C VAL A 26 2.11 -0.34 -20.43
N ASP A 27 1.16 -0.18 -21.33
CA ASP A 27 1.17 0.89 -22.33
C ASP A 27 0.81 2.22 -21.68
N VAL A 28 1.78 3.15 -21.67
CA VAL A 28 1.59 4.52 -21.16
C VAL A 28 1.75 5.57 -22.27
N SER A 29 1.66 5.15 -23.53
CA SER A 29 1.80 6.02 -24.71
C SER A 29 0.80 7.18 -24.70
N SER A 30 -0.39 6.98 -24.14
CA SER A 30 -1.43 8.01 -24.00
C SER A 30 -0.98 9.20 -23.15
N SER A 31 -0.17 9.00 -22.11
CA SER A 31 0.36 10.07 -21.25
C SER A 31 1.29 11.02 -21.99
N ALA A 32 1.91 10.55 -23.08
CA ALA A 32 2.79 11.32 -23.95
C ALA A 32 2.10 11.74 -25.27
N ASN A 33 0.80 11.51 -25.42
CA ASN A 33 0.03 11.72 -26.66
C ASN A 33 0.58 10.95 -27.87
N LEU A 34 1.07 9.73 -27.65
CA LEU A 34 1.59 8.84 -28.69
C LEU A 34 0.57 7.75 -29.06
N GLN A 35 0.77 7.11 -30.21
CA GLN A 35 0.01 5.92 -30.59
C GLN A 35 0.25 4.76 -29.60
N PRO A 36 -0.64 3.77 -29.50
CA PRO A 36 -0.44 2.61 -28.63
C PRO A 36 0.85 1.82 -28.94
N GLY A 37 1.45 1.23 -27.90
CA GLY A 37 2.65 0.39 -27.98
C GLY A 37 3.94 1.13 -28.35
N ARG A 38 4.00 2.45 -28.09
CA ARG A 38 5.18 3.31 -28.32
C ARG A 38 5.98 3.59 -27.05
N VAL A 39 5.34 3.44 -25.89
CA VAL A 39 5.95 3.54 -24.57
C VAL A 39 5.41 2.41 -23.71
N CYS A 40 6.22 1.38 -23.53
CA CYS A 40 5.90 0.20 -22.72
C CYS A 40 6.76 0.20 -21.46
N THR A 41 6.14 0.50 -20.33
CA THR A 41 6.85 0.53 -19.03
C THR A 41 6.55 -0.73 -18.24
N VAL A 42 7.51 -1.21 -17.45
CA VAL A 42 7.29 -2.34 -16.52
C VAL A 42 6.07 -2.05 -15.65
N GLN A 43 5.19 -3.04 -15.48
CA GLN A 43 4.07 -2.96 -14.57
C GLN A 43 4.59 -2.89 -13.12
N THR A 44 4.89 -1.68 -12.66
CA THR A 44 5.34 -1.40 -11.28
C THR A 44 4.18 -1.21 -10.33
N THR A 45 2.94 -1.19 -10.84
CA THR A 45 1.73 -1.07 -10.04
C THR A 45 1.01 -2.41 -9.98
N CYS A 46 1.00 -3.01 -8.80
CA CYS A 46 0.06 -4.08 -8.51
C CYS A 46 -1.36 -3.49 -8.52
N PRO A 47 -2.35 -4.15 -9.15
CA PRO A 47 -3.76 -3.79 -8.96
C PRO A 47 -4.04 -3.70 -7.45
N LYS A 48 -4.82 -2.71 -6.99
CA LYS A 48 -5.23 -2.65 -5.58
C LYS A 48 -5.85 -3.99 -5.18
N GLN A 49 -5.20 -4.74 -4.30
CA GLN A 49 -5.67 -6.04 -3.85
C GLN A 49 -6.32 -5.93 -2.47
N LYS A 50 -7.34 -6.76 -2.22
CA LYS A 50 -7.86 -6.94 -0.85
C LYS A 50 -6.73 -7.41 0.04
N THR A 51 -6.45 -6.66 1.10
CA THR A 51 -5.25 -6.85 1.91
C THR A 51 -5.60 -6.77 3.39
N ASP A 52 -5.13 -7.73 4.17
CA ASP A 52 -5.17 -7.65 5.63
C ASP A 52 -3.81 -7.17 6.13
N LEU A 53 -3.79 -6.01 6.79
CA LEU A 53 -2.59 -5.40 7.34
C LEU A 53 -2.63 -5.42 8.86
N MET A 54 -1.72 -6.17 9.47
CA MET A 54 -1.61 -6.25 10.93
C MET A 54 -0.35 -5.55 11.42
N PHE A 55 -0.52 -4.55 12.28
CA PHE A 55 0.60 -3.92 12.97
C PHE A 55 0.80 -4.58 14.32
N LEU A 56 2.02 -5.07 14.55
CA LEU A 56 2.50 -5.48 15.87
C LEU A 56 3.54 -4.45 16.32
N ILE A 57 3.20 -3.66 17.34
CA ILE A 57 4.04 -2.53 17.79
C ILE A 57 4.62 -2.79 19.19
N ASP A 58 5.89 -2.44 19.35
CA ASP A 58 6.58 -2.49 20.65
C ASP A 58 6.10 -1.33 21.55
N GLY A 59 5.45 -1.67 22.65
CA GLY A 59 4.97 -0.77 23.69
C GLY A 59 5.79 -0.82 24.97
N SER A 60 6.97 -1.46 24.95
CA SER A 60 7.82 -1.63 26.12
C SER A 60 8.46 -0.33 26.58
N GLY A 61 8.78 -0.28 27.89
CA GLY A 61 9.35 0.87 28.58
C GLY A 61 10.60 1.48 27.93
N SER A 62 11.41 0.66 27.24
CA SER A 62 12.62 1.09 26.53
C SER A 62 12.36 2.00 25.33
N ILE A 63 11.16 1.95 24.74
CA ILE A 63 10.78 2.86 23.65
C ILE A 63 10.59 4.28 24.18
N GLY A 64 9.91 4.39 25.32
CA GLY A 64 9.57 5.67 25.93
C GLY A 64 8.32 6.31 25.30
N SER A 65 7.52 6.97 26.14
CA SER A 65 6.20 7.49 25.74
C SER A 65 6.25 8.56 24.65
N TYR A 66 7.33 9.35 24.60
CA TYR A 66 7.52 10.38 23.58
C TYR A 66 7.71 9.75 22.20
N VAL A 67 8.63 8.80 22.07
CA VAL A 67 8.94 8.11 20.81
C VAL A 67 7.72 7.32 20.35
N PHE A 68 7.06 6.61 21.26
CA PHE A 68 5.86 5.84 20.95
C PHE A 68 4.76 6.74 20.34
N LYS A 69 4.46 7.88 20.96
CA LYS A 69 3.38 8.77 20.49
C LYS A 69 3.75 9.58 19.25
N ASN A 70 4.97 10.09 19.16
CA ASN A 70 5.35 11.06 18.13
C ASN A 70 6.05 10.45 16.92
N GLU A 71 6.62 9.24 17.06
CA GLU A 71 7.32 8.56 15.98
C GLU A 71 6.58 7.29 15.55
N VAL A 72 6.34 6.34 16.47
CA VAL A 72 5.74 5.04 16.13
C VAL A 72 4.31 5.21 15.65
N LEU A 73 3.43 5.84 16.45
CA LEU A 73 2.04 6.06 16.04
C LEU A 73 1.92 7.04 14.86
N ARG A 74 2.87 7.96 14.69
CA ARG A 74 2.93 8.84 13.51
C ARG A 74 3.22 8.03 12.25
N PHE A 75 4.24 7.17 12.29
CA PHE A 75 4.58 6.27 11.19
C PHE A 75 3.40 5.38 10.80
N VAL A 76 2.73 4.75 11.77
CA VAL A 76 1.58 3.87 11.48
C VAL A 76 0.45 4.67 10.80
N LYS A 77 0.16 5.89 11.26
CA LYS A 77 -0.85 6.77 10.61
C LYS A 77 -0.45 7.13 9.17
N GLU A 78 0.77 7.61 8.96
CA GLU A 78 1.28 7.97 7.63
C GLU A 78 1.30 6.77 6.68
N PHE A 79 1.58 5.58 7.19
CA PHE A 79 1.57 4.35 6.40
C PHE A 79 0.15 3.93 6.01
N VAL A 80 -0.80 3.97 6.95
CA VAL A 80 -2.22 3.66 6.69
C VAL A 80 -2.83 4.63 5.66
N GLU A 81 -2.35 5.88 5.60
CA GLU A 81 -2.80 6.85 4.59
C GLU A 81 -2.52 6.43 3.15
N LEU A 82 -1.53 5.56 2.92
CA LEU A 82 -1.18 5.04 1.60
C LEU A 82 -2.21 4.02 1.06
N PHE A 83 -3.10 3.52 1.91
CA PHE A 83 -4.04 2.45 1.57
C PHE A 83 -5.48 2.94 1.44
N ASP A 84 -6.25 2.17 0.67
CA ASP A 84 -7.69 2.31 0.51
C ASP A 84 -8.38 1.42 1.55
N ILE A 85 -8.77 2.02 2.68
CA ILE A 85 -9.31 1.27 3.82
C ILE A 85 -10.79 0.99 3.62
N GLY A 86 -11.17 -0.28 3.73
CA GLY A 86 -12.55 -0.72 3.58
C GLY A 86 -12.74 -2.21 3.82
N LEU A 87 -13.97 -2.64 4.12
CA LEU A 87 -14.30 -4.05 4.36
C LEU A 87 -13.93 -4.98 3.19
N ASP A 88 -14.05 -4.46 1.97
CA ASP A 88 -13.73 -5.16 0.73
C ASP A 88 -12.39 -4.73 0.11
N ASN A 89 -11.61 -3.89 0.80
CA ASN A 89 -10.31 -3.38 0.34
C ASN A 89 -9.23 -3.74 1.37
N THR A 90 -8.49 -2.76 1.88
CA THR A 90 -7.51 -2.97 2.94
C THR A 90 -8.18 -2.91 4.31
N ARG A 91 -7.96 -3.94 5.13
CA ARG A 91 -8.37 -4.00 6.54
C ARG A 91 -7.15 -3.84 7.43
N VAL A 92 -7.29 -3.13 8.55
CA VAL A 92 -6.16 -2.79 9.43
C VAL A 92 -6.45 -3.22 10.86
N GLY A 93 -5.52 -3.95 11.45
CA GLY A 93 -5.53 -4.30 12.87
C GLY A 93 -4.26 -3.84 13.57
N LEU A 94 -4.33 -3.66 14.89
CA LEU A 94 -3.22 -3.20 15.71
C LEU A 94 -3.16 -3.96 17.03
N ILE A 95 -1.99 -4.57 17.29
CA ILE A 95 -1.63 -5.15 18.58
C ILE A 95 -0.39 -4.43 19.10
N GLN A 96 -0.41 -4.12 20.39
CA GLN A 96 0.75 -3.65 21.13
C GLN A 96 1.29 -4.78 22.02
N TYR A 97 2.61 -4.92 22.09
CA TYR A 97 3.27 -5.88 22.99
C TYR A 97 4.27 -5.20 23.93
N SER A 98 4.36 -5.72 25.15
CA SER A 98 5.42 -5.44 26.13
C SER A 98 5.62 -6.70 26.99
N ASP A 99 5.38 -6.63 28.30
CA ASP A 99 5.17 -7.78 29.17
C ASP A 99 3.69 -8.21 29.20
N GLN A 100 2.83 -7.43 28.55
CA GLN A 100 1.43 -7.74 28.26
C GLN A 100 1.16 -7.55 26.76
N ILE A 101 0.13 -8.26 26.27
CA ILE A 101 -0.38 -8.10 24.91
C ILE A 101 -1.68 -7.31 25.00
N ARG A 102 -1.80 -6.23 24.22
CA ARG A 102 -3.04 -5.46 24.10
C ARG A 102 -3.48 -5.42 22.65
N HIS A 103 -4.66 -5.97 22.40
CA HIS A 103 -5.38 -5.81 21.14
C HIS A 103 -6.02 -4.42 21.16
N GLU A 104 -5.42 -3.46 20.42
CA GLU A 104 -5.98 -2.11 20.34
C GLU A 104 -7.24 -2.12 19.46
N PHE A 105 -7.19 -2.83 18.33
CA PHE A 105 -8.37 -3.13 17.49
C PHE A 105 -8.07 -4.23 16.48
N ASP A 106 -9.13 -4.98 16.09
CA ASP A 106 -9.08 -6.06 15.12
C ASP A 106 -9.37 -5.58 13.67
N LEU A 107 -9.03 -6.41 12.68
CA LEU A 107 -9.15 -6.10 11.24
C LEU A 107 -10.54 -5.63 10.78
N SER A 108 -11.61 -6.11 11.43
CA SER A 108 -13.00 -5.78 11.04
C SER A 108 -13.65 -4.72 11.91
N GLN A 109 -12.93 -4.14 12.87
CA GLN A 109 -13.51 -3.18 13.82
C GLN A 109 -13.78 -1.81 13.17
N PHE A 110 -12.93 -1.41 12.22
CA PHE A 110 -13.03 -0.13 11.52
C PHE A 110 -13.08 -0.36 10.02
N THR A 111 -14.03 0.30 9.35
CA THR A 111 -14.38 0.04 7.95
C THR A 111 -14.06 1.18 7.01
N ASP A 112 -13.46 2.24 7.53
CA ASP A 112 -13.07 3.43 6.78
C ASP A 112 -11.78 4.00 7.36
N LYS A 113 -11.09 4.80 6.55
CA LYS A 113 -9.79 5.35 6.94
C LYS A 113 -9.90 6.30 8.15
N ALA A 114 -10.93 7.13 8.20
CA ALA A 114 -11.06 8.15 9.24
C ALA A 114 -11.25 7.49 10.62
N SER A 115 -12.01 6.41 10.71
CA SER A 115 -12.18 5.65 11.95
C SER A 115 -10.88 4.96 12.41
N VAL A 116 -10.08 4.39 11.50
CA VAL A 116 -8.75 3.85 11.83
C VAL A 116 -7.81 4.95 12.35
N VAL A 117 -7.73 6.09 11.66
CA VAL A 117 -6.86 7.20 12.07
C VAL A 117 -7.29 7.78 13.44
N SER A 118 -8.60 7.87 13.67
CA SER A 118 -9.15 8.26 14.97
C SER A 118 -8.76 7.26 16.06
N ALA A 119 -8.90 5.96 15.81
CA ALA A 119 -8.50 4.92 16.77
C ALA A 119 -7.00 4.98 17.10
N LEU A 120 -6.14 5.15 16.10
CA LEU A 120 -4.69 5.35 16.28
C LEU A 120 -4.34 6.58 17.12
N SER A 121 -5.20 7.59 17.17
CA SER A 121 -5.01 8.77 18.03
C SER A 121 -5.33 8.52 19.51
N GLN A 122 -6.11 7.48 19.80
CA GLN A 122 -6.56 7.13 21.14
C GLN A 122 -5.72 6.02 21.79
N VAL A 123 -4.85 5.36 21.02
CA VAL A 123 -3.95 4.31 21.52
C VAL A 123 -3.10 4.84 22.67
N GLN A 124 -3.15 4.12 23.79
CA GLN A 124 -2.35 4.41 24.96
C GLN A 124 -1.03 3.63 24.91
N TYR A 125 -0.01 4.12 25.59
CA TYR A 125 1.28 3.44 25.70
C TYR A 125 1.24 2.42 26.83
N LEU A 126 1.61 1.16 26.59
CA LEU A 126 1.57 0.08 27.60
C LEU A 126 2.58 0.28 28.72
N THR A 127 3.83 0.65 28.38
CA THR A 127 4.99 0.53 29.28
C THR A 127 5.28 -0.94 29.64
N GLY A 128 6.20 -1.20 30.58
CA GLY A 128 6.55 -2.55 31.01
C GLY A 128 7.84 -3.09 30.39
N LEU A 129 8.18 -4.34 30.68
CA LEU A 129 9.36 -5.00 30.07
C LEU A 129 9.07 -5.38 28.61
N THR A 130 10.10 -5.78 27.87
CA THR A 130 9.94 -6.39 26.53
C THR A 130 10.01 -7.91 26.70
N ARG A 131 9.00 -8.65 26.26
CA ARG A 131 8.97 -10.12 26.27
C ARG A 131 8.54 -10.70 24.94
#